data_AF-A0A2D4L548-F1
#
_entry.id   AF-A0A2D4L548-F1
#
_cell.length_a   1.000
_cell.length_b   1.000
_cell.length_c   1.000
_cell.angle_alpha   90.00
_cell.angle_beta   90.00
_cell.angle_gamma   90.00
#
_symmetry.space_group_name_H-M   'P 1'
#
loop_
_entity.id
_entity.type
_entity.pdbx_description
1 polymer ?
#
loop_
_entity_poly.entity_id
_entity_poly.type
_entity_poly.pdbx_seq_one_letter_code
_entity_poly.pdbx_strand_id
1 'polypeptide(L)'
;YPVHPNQSEPVESHPCWKCNQITGTYYHMWWTCTKARKYWTKIHTWLEKMIKQYIDLKPEIFLLGIMPEGYDKEIIYLVLHVLTAARIIFAQYWKNENTPSDEDVIRKILDCA
;
A
#
# COMPACT_ATOMS: atom_id res chain seq x y z
N TYR A 1 16.80 -32.73 29.59
CA TYR A 1 16.81 -32.46 28.15
C TYR A 1 17.21 -31.02 27.94
N PRO A 2 18.38 -30.72 27.33
CA PRO A 2 18.74 -29.33 27.06
C PRO A 2 17.94 -28.83 25.86
N VAL A 3 17.32 -27.67 26.02
CA VAL A 3 16.61 -26.95 24.95
C VAL A 3 17.67 -26.30 24.07
N HIS A 4 17.77 -26.75 22.82
CA HIS A 4 18.54 -26.04 21.80
C HIS A 4 17.85 -24.71 21.48
N PRO A 5 18.57 -23.59 21.38
CA PRO A 5 17.99 -22.38 20.81
C PRO A 5 17.68 -22.66 19.34
N ASN A 6 16.43 -22.43 18.93
CA ASN A 6 16.04 -22.37 17.52
C ASN A 6 16.90 -21.29 16.85
N GLN A 7 17.99 -21.69 16.19
CA GLN A 7 18.62 -20.88 15.17
C GLN A 7 17.61 -20.76 14.05
N SER A 8 16.84 -19.67 14.05
CA SER A 8 16.09 -19.27 12.86
C SER A 8 17.10 -19.13 11.72
N GLU A 9 17.02 -20.02 10.74
CA GLU A 9 17.79 -19.90 9.50
C GLU A 9 17.63 -18.47 8.96
N PRO A 10 18.68 -17.85 8.40
CA PRO A 10 18.54 -16.54 7.79
C PRO A 10 17.56 -16.69 6.63
N VAL A 11 16.37 -16.10 6.76
CA VAL A 11 15.43 -15.96 5.65
C VAL A 11 16.19 -15.30 4.52
N GLU A 12 16.46 -16.04 3.44
CA GLU A 12 17.07 -15.51 2.23
C GLU A 12 16.19 -14.35 1.76
N SER A 13 16.67 -13.13 1.98
CA SER A 13 15.87 -11.96 1.69
C SER A 13 16.11 -11.54 0.26
N HIS A 14 15.16 -11.86 -0.61
CA HIS A 14 15.21 -11.42 -2.00
C HIS A 14 15.21 -9.89 -2.11
N PRO A 15 15.86 -9.34 -3.14
CA PRO A 15 15.71 -7.92 -3.47
C PRO A 15 14.25 -7.54 -3.69
N CYS A 16 13.96 -6.26 -3.48
CA CYS A 16 12.66 -5.69 -3.80
C CYS A 16 12.31 -5.93 -5.27
N TRP A 17 11.20 -6.62 -5.51
CA TRP A 17 10.70 -6.92 -6.86
C TRP A 17 10.49 -5.67 -7.72
N LYS A 18 10.35 -4.48 -7.12
CA LYS A 18 10.07 -3.23 -7.84
C LYS A 18 11.33 -2.45 -8.18
N CYS A 19 12.19 -2.14 -7.21
CA CYS A 19 13.39 -1.33 -7.47
C CYS A 19 14.66 -2.16 -7.71
N ASN A 20 14.67 -3.43 -7.32
CA ASN A 20 15.82 -4.34 -7.36
C ASN A 20 17.10 -3.78 -6.69
N GLN A 21 16.97 -2.82 -5.77
CA GLN A 21 18.09 -2.10 -5.14
C GLN A 21 18.26 -2.39 -3.66
N ILE A 22 17.15 -2.58 -2.95
CA ILE A 22 17.11 -2.77 -1.49
C ILE A 22 16.46 -4.11 -1.22
N THR A 23 16.88 -4.77 -0.14
CA THR A 23 16.25 -5.96 0.42
C THR A 23 14.73 -5.80 0.52
N GLY A 24 13.98 -6.76 -0.02
CA GLY A 24 12.53 -6.75 -0.16
C GLY A 24 11.79 -7.02 1.15
N THR A 25 11.93 -6.16 2.15
CA THR A 25 11.08 -6.20 3.35
C THR A 25 9.65 -5.79 2.98
N TYR A 26 8.66 -6.23 3.76
CA TYR A 26 7.27 -5.81 3.59
C TYR A 26 7.15 -4.28 3.53
N TYR A 27 7.72 -3.59 4.53
CA TYR A 27 7.64 -2.13 4.61
C TYR A 27 8.31 -1.44 3.43
N HIS A 28 9.45 -1.97 2.94
CA HIS A 28 10.08 -1.42 1.75
C HIS A 28 9.21 -1.62 0.51
N MET A 29 8.78 -2.85 0.24
CA MET A 29 8.02 -3.18 -0.96
C MET A 29 6.68 -2.45 -1.04
N TRP A 30 6.06 -2.19 0.10
CA TRP A 30 4.74 -1.57 0.16
C TRP A 30 4.78 -0.06 0.36
N TRP A 31 5.84 0.52 0.96
CA TRP A 31 5.85 1.93 1.31
C TRP A 31 7.09 2.66 0.83
N THR A 32 8.28 2.27 1.29
CA THR A 32 9.50 3.09 1.12
C THR A 32 10.18 2.92 -0.23
N CYS A 33 9.85 1.87 -0.99
CA CYS A 33 10.29 1.70 -2.37
C CYS A 33 9.85 2.92 -3.21
N THR A 34 10.76 3.45 -4.02
CA THR A 34 10.49 4.63 -4.86
C THR A 34 9.30 4.43 -5.80
N LYS A 35 9.13 3.23 -6.38
CA LYS A 35 7.96 2.87 -7.20
C LYS A 35 6.68 2.78 -6.36
N ALA A 36 6.73 2.18 -5.17
CA ALA A 36 5.58 2.13 -4.26
C ALA A 36 5.17 3.54 -3.80
N ARG A 37 6.14 4.37 -3.42
CA ARG A 37 5.92 5.77 -3.04
C ARG A 37 5.24 6.56 -4.17
N LYS A 38 5.72 6.42 -5.41
CA LYS A 38 5.11 7.07 -6.58
C LYS A 38 3.65 6.64 -6.77
N TYR A 39 3.36 5.35 -6.59
CA TYR A 39 2.00 4.82 -6.63
C TYR A 39 1.12 5.45 -5.54
N TRP A 40 1.53 5.42 -4.28
CA TRP A 40 0.73 5.97 -3.18
C TRP A 40 0.56 7.48 -3.23
N THR A 41 1.57 8.24 -3.67
CA THR A 41 1.44 9.69 -3.90
C THR A 41 0.36 10.00 -4.94
N LYS A 42 0.20 9.14 -5.95
CA LYS A 42 -0.84 9.30 -6.96
C LYS A 42 -2.24 9.04 -6.40
N ILE A 43 -2.41 7.93 -5.68
CA ILE A 43 -3.67 7.61 -5.00
C ILE A 43 -4.05 8.73 -4.00
N HIS A 44 -3.07 9.23 -3.26
CA HIS A 44 -3.23 10.37 -2.34
C HIS A 44 -3.72 11.62 -3.06
N THR A 45 -3.09 11.99 -4.18
CA THR A 45 -3.54 13.13 -5.00
C THR A 45 -4.97 12.95 -5.51
N TRP A 46 -5.39 11.73 -5.86
CA TRP A 46 -6.76 11.45 -6.26
C TRP A 46 -7.75 11.62 -5.11
N LEU A 47 -7.43 11.03 -3.95
CA LEU A 47 -8.28 11.12 -2.75
C LEU A 47 -8.50 12.58 -2.36
N GLU A 48 -7.45 13.39 -2.24
CA GLU A 48 -7.57 14.81 -1.89
C GLU A 48 -8.45 15.59 -2.87
N LYS A 49 -8.32 15.30 -4.17
CA LYS A 49 -9.18 15.90 -5.21
C LYS A 49 -10.64 15.47 -5.11
N MET A 50 -10.89 14.20 -4.81
CA MET A 50 -12.26 13.66 -4.68
C MET A 50 -12.98 14.23 -3.45
N ILE A 51 -12.30 14.28 -2.31
CA ILE A 51 -12.91 14.73 -1.05
C ILE A 51 -12.77 16.24 -0.81
N LYS A 52 -11.95 16.92 -1.62
CA LYS A 52 -11.64 18.36 -1.52
C LYS A 52 -11.09 18.76 -0.15
N GLN A 53 -10.36 17.86 0.48
CA GLN A 53 -9.72 18.03 1.78
C GLN A 53 -8.32 17.40 1.75
N TYR A 54 -7.42 17.95 2.56
CA TYR A 54 -6.06 17.42 2.71
C TYR A 54 -6.09 16.13 3.51
N ILE A 55 -5.29 15.12 3.11
CA ILE A 55 -5.07 13.88 3.87
C ILE A 55 -3.56 13.71 4.06
N ASP A 56 -3.13 13.26 5.24
CA ASP A 56 -1.71 12.94 5.44
C ASP A 56 -1.29 11.70 4.61
N LEU A 57 -0.21 11.82 3.82
CA LEU A 57 0.42 10.69 3.15
C LEU A 57 1.24 9.86 4.15
N LYS A 58 0.54 9.03 4.94
CA LYS A 58 1.10 8.21 6.03
C LYS A 58 0.78 6.73 5.85
N PRO A 59 1.68 5.81 6.21
CA PRO A 59 1.43 4.38 6.06
C PRO A 59 0.26 3.89 6.91
N GLU A 60 -0.01 4.53 8.06
CA GLU A 60 -1.15 4.22 8.92
C GLU A 60 -2.49 4.43 8.19
N ILE A 61 -2.58 5.50 7.40
CA ILE A 61 -3.76 5.78 6.58
C ILE A 61 -3.75 4.86 5.36
N PHE A 62 -2.68 4.89 4.57
CA PHE A 62 -2.66 4.28 3.24
C PHE A 62 -2.49 2.78 3.23
N LEU A 63 -1.80 2.18 4.21
CA LEU A 63 -1.62 0.74 4.31
C LEU A 63 -2.58 0.11 5.32
N LEU A 64 -2.90 0.80 6.42
CA LEU A 64 -3.73 0.23 7.50
C LEU A 64 -5.17 0.73 7.50
N GLY A 65 -5.48 1.86 6.84
CA GLY A 65 -6.83 2.43 6.84
C GLY A 65 -7.22 3.08 8.16
N ILE A 66 -6.23 3.47 8.97
CA ILE A 66 -6.47 4.15 10.24
C ILE A 66 -6.66 5.63 9.93
N MET A 67 -7.93 6.05 9.81
CA MET A 67 -8.28 7.44 9.55
C MET A 67 -8.17 8.27 10.84
N PRO A 68 -7.62 9.49 10.78
CA PRO A 68 -7.63 10.41 11.91
C PRO A 68 -9.06 10.86 12.26
N GLU A 69 -9.24 11.29 13.50
CA GLU A 69 -10.50 11.86 13.95
C GLU A 69 -10.82 13.17 13.20
N GLY A 70 -12.10 13.52 13.12
CA GLY A 70 -12.56 14.78 12.52
C GLY A 70 -13.02 14.69 11.06
N TYR A 71 -12.98 13.52 10.43
CA TYR A 71 -13.55 13.28 9.10
C TYR A 71 -15.00 12.80 9.20
N ASP A 72 -15.85 13.25 8.28
CA ASP A 72 -17.22 12.75 8.14
C ASP A 72 -17.23 11.25 7.79
N LYS A 73 -18.23 10.52 8.30
CA LYS A 73 -18.34 9.06 8.09
C LYS A 73 -18.38 8.68 6.60
N GLU A 74 -19.05 9.48 5.79
CA GLU A 74 -19.16 9.27 4.34
C GLU A 74 -17.79 9.43 3.65
N ILE A 75 -17.00 10.42 4.07
CA ILE A 75 -15.63 10.63 3.58
C ILE A 75 -14.74 9.46 4.00
N ILE A 76 -14.82 9.03 5.27
CA ILE A 76 -14.09 7.87 5.77
C ILE A 76 -14.43 6.64 4.93
N TYR A 77 -15.71 6.37 4.68
CA TYR A 77 -16.14 5.24 3.87
C TYR A 77 -15.56 5.29 2.46
N LEU A 78 -15.67 6.44 1.78
CA LEU A 78 -15.13 6.63 0.44
C LEU A 78 -13.61 6.41 0.39
N VAL A 79 -12.87 7.00 1.34
CA VAL A 79 -11.41 6.86 1.41
C VAL A 79 -11.03 5.39 1.65
N LEU A 80 -11.67 4.72 2.62
CA LEU A 80 -11.39 3.32 2.91
C LEU A 80 -11.72 2.39 1.74
N HIS A 81 -12.80 2.68 1.01
CA HIS A 81 -13.18 1.93 -0.19
C HIS A 81 -12.09 1.99 -1.26
N VAL A 82 -11.67 3.21 -1.61
CA VAL A 82 -10.62 3.45 -2.60
C VAL A 82 -9.29 2.84 -2.16
N LEU A 83 -8.90 3.04 -0.89
CA LEU A 83 -7.67 2.47 -0.35
C LEU A 83 -7.69 0.93 -0.35
N THR A 84 -8.84 0.32 -0.07
CA THR A 84 -9.00 -1.13 -0.11
C THR A 84 -8.79 -1.66 -1.52
N ALA A 85 -9.45 -1.08 -2.52
CA ALA A 85 -9.25 -1.42 -3.92
C ALA A 85 -7.78 -1.22 -4.35
N ALA A 86 -7.18 -0.08 -3.98
CA ALA A 86 -5.79 0.25 -4.28
C ALA A 86 -4.79 -0.74 -3.64
N ARG A 87 -5.05 -1.21 -2.41
CA ARG A 87 -4.22 -2.24 -1.75
C ARG A 87 -4.35 -3.58 -2.45
N ILE A 88 -5.57 -4.00 -2.80
CA ILE A 88 -5.80 -5.29 -3.45
C ILE A 88 -5.07 -5.34 -4.80
N ILE A 89 -5.25 -4.33 -5.64
CA ILE A 89 -4.59 -4.30 -6.95
C ILE A 89 -3.06 -4.17 -6.80
N PHE A 90 -2.57 -3.40 -5.83
CA PHE A 90 -1.13 -3.34 -5.56
C PHE A 90 -0.57 -4.69 -5.09
N ALA A 91 -1.33 -5.43 -4.27
CA ALA A 91 -0.99 -6.79 -3.84
C ALA A 91 -0.91 -7.77 -5.02
N GLN A 92 -1.82 -7.65 -5.98
CA GLN A 92 -1.78 -8.47 -7.20
C GLN A 92 -0.50 -8.24 -8.02
N TYR A 93 0.12 -7.06 -7.88
CA TYR A 93 1.41 -6.71 -8.51
C TYR A 93 2.61 -6.94 -7.57
N TRP A 94 2.46 -7.70 -6.49
CA TRP A 94 3.47 -7.89 -5.44
C TRP A 94 4.85 -8.34 -5.97
N LYS A 95 4.91 -9.38 -6.83
CA LYS A 95 6.16 -9.86 -7.47
C LYS A 95 6.42 -9.25 -8.84
N ASN A 96 5.71 -8.18 -9.21
CA ASN A 96 5.88 -7.51 -10.50
C ASN A 96 6.77 -6.26 -10.32
N GLU A 97 7.67 -6.03 -11.28
CA GLU A 97 8.50 -4.83 -11.34
C GLU A 97 7.71 -3.54 -11.54
N ASN A 98 6.54 -3.65 -12.16
CA ASN A 98 5.61 -2.55 -12.42
C ASN A 98 4.64 -2.35 -11.26
N THR A 99 4.07 -1.15 -11.20
CA THR A 99 2.92 -0.82 -10.35
C THR A 99 1.64 -0.87 -11.18
N PRO A 100 0.47 -1.04 -10.54
CA PRO A 100 -0.81 -0.94 -11.25
C PRO A 100 -0.92 0.38 -12.03
N SER A 101 -1.61 0.32 -13.17
CA SER A 101 -1.99 1.51 -13.92
C SER A 101 -3.20 2.19 -13.29
N ASP A 102 -3.59 3.35 -13.82
CA ASP A 102 -4.79 4.05 -13.33
C ASP A 102 -6.05 3.29 -13.65
N GLU A 103 -6.11 2.75 -14.87
CA GLU A 103 -7.24 1.95 -15.34
C GLU A 103 -7.41 0.70 -14.45
N ASP A 104 -6.31 0.08 -14.03
CA ASP A 104 -6.36 -1.07 -13.12
C ASP A 104 -6.98 -0.70 -11.76
N VAL A 105 -6.58 0.44 -11.20
CA VAL A 105 -7.11 0.93 -9.92
C VAL A 105 -8.58 1.32 -10.06
N ILE A 106 -8.94 2.07 -11.11
CA ILE A 106 -10.33 2.49 -11.37
C ILE A 106 -11.23 1.28 -11.55
N ARG A 107 -10.83 0.33 -12.40
CA ARG A 107 -11.54 -0.93 -12.59
C ARG A 107 -11.71 -1.67 -11.26
N LYS A 108 -10.65 -1.72 -10.45
CA LYS A 108 -10.73 -2.40 -9.15
C LYS A 108 -11.67 -1.70 -8.16
N ILE A 109 -11.75 -0.38 -8.17
CA ILE A 109 -12.70 0.39 -7.35
C ILE A 109 -14.14 0.06 -7.75
N LEU A 110 -14.41 -0.05 -9.06
CA LEU A 110 -15.74 -0.40 -9.58
C LEU A 110 -16.13 -1.84 -9.26
N ASP A 111 -15.19 -2.79 -9.35
CA ASP A 111 -15.43 -4.21 -9.03
C ASP A 111 -15.71 -4.46 -7.53
N CYS A 112 -15.25 -3.56 -6.66
CA CYS A 112 -15.41 -3.68 -5.22
C CYS A 112 -16.62 -2.91 -4.66
N ALA A 113 -17.29 -2.08 -5.49
CA ALA A 113 -18.41 -1.21 -5.12
C ALA A 113 -19.74 -1.96 -4.93
#